data_AF-A0A414WI92-F1
#
_entry.id   AF-A0A414WI92-F1
#
_cell.length_a   1.000
_cell.length_b   1.000
_cell.length_c   1.000
_cell.angle_alpha   90.00
_cell.angle_beta   90.00
_cell.angle_gamma   90.00
#
_symmetry.space_group_name_H-M   'P 1'
#
loop_
_entity.id
_entity.type
_entity.pdbx_description
1 polymer ?
#
loop_
_entity_poly.entity_id
_entity_poly.type
_entity_poly.pdbx_seq_one_letter_code
_entity_poly.pdbx_strand_id
1 'polypeptide(L)'
;MKNEDNIYEVFLNTLDEDLRGMCEKNVKAEKPFPYPYCGEENVERLAKALVGVLEKHSPDIPGLVPEQYRDDVHEARELLAAAALALLSLYFPQRDNCMRCMAILISLFRHGSNPRFKSSGVLMFEQVSTGMKYSSEKGGRIPSRFVRSIDYKRPSDHVHRDGSHGFTADEDDAVMFFERYRVIQQRVFDASSRFNFELCVKRPFEALSDNRQNFYYREEKMETDLATKVQRLRDRYTLNYAQAKGYDLLDKLMIESLLAYLRDGTVSTVARESYVAQAERLIDGAVKLPCATSPKEGEGIDRIS
;
A
#
# COMPACT_ATOMS: atom_id res chain seq x y z
N MET A 1 -27.63 4.41 6.27
CA MET A 1 -26.18 4.32 6.50
C MET A 1 -25.97 3.78 7.90
N LYS A 2 -25.53 2.54 8.06
CA LYS A 2 -25.13 2.02 9.38
C LYS A 2 -23.66 2.39 9.57
N ASN A 3 -23.32 3.00 10.71
CA ASN A 3 -21.98 3.46 11.11
C ASN A 3 -20.86 2.56 10.58
N GLU A 4 -20.22 2.97 9.49
CA GLU A 4 -18.81 2.68 9.29
C GLU A 4 -18.07 3.74 10.10
N ASP A 5 -17.23 3.30 11.04
CA ASP A 5 -16.43 4.20 11.87
C ASP A 5 -15.73 5.22 10.96
N ASN A 6 -16.08 6.51 11.11
CA ASN A 6 -15.43 7.56 10.34
C ASN A 6 -13.95 7.51 10.69
N ILE A 7 -13.10 7.07 9.74
CA ILE A 7 -11.64 6.90 9.92
C ILE A 7 -11.04 8.12 10.61
N TYR A 8 -11.51 9.32 10.25
CA TYR A 8 -11.05 10.55 10.85
C TYR A 8 -11.44 10.70 12.32
N GLU A 9 -12.67 10.34 12.70
CA GLU A 9 -13.08 10.35 14.12
C GLU A 9 -12.29 9.33 14.94
N VAL A 10 -12.07 8.12 14.41
CA VAL A 10 -11.25 7.11 15.08
C VAL A 10 -9.83 7.63 15.25
N PHE A 11 -9.25 8.23 14.21
CA PHE A 11 -7.96 8.88 14.27
C PHE A 11 -7.92 10.01 15.32
N LEU A 12 -8.89 10.92 15.35
CA LEU A 12 -8.93 11.96 16.38
C LEU A 12 -9.02 11.39 17.79
N ASN A 13 -9.75 10.29 17.98
CA ASN A 13 -9.89 9.62 19.27
C ASN A 13 -8.64 8.85 19.71
N THR A 14 -7.68 8.58 18.82
CA THR A 14 -6.38 8.00 19.18
C THR A 14 -5.33 9.04 19.53
N LEU A 15 -5.61 10.33 19.32
CA LEU A 15 -4.69 11.41 19.64
C LEU A 15 -4.89 11.94 21.06
N ASP A 16 -3.81 12.43 21.65
CA ASP A 16 -3.85 13.22 22.87
C ASP A 16 -4.63 14.52 22.65
N GLU A 17 -5.17 15.07 23.74
CA GLU A 17 -6.07 16.23 23.71
C GLU A 17 -5.44 17.45 23.02
N ASP A 18 -4.14 17.68 23.21
CA ASP A 18 -3.41 18.78 22.59
C ASP A 18 -3.37 18.68 21.06
N LEU A 19 -2.99 17.52 20.52
CA LEU A 19 -2.90 17.30 19.07
C LEU A 19 -4.28 17.27 18.42
N ARG A 20 -5.25 16.64 19.09
CA ARG A 20 -6.65 16.66 18.64
C ARG A 20 -7.19 18.09 18.57
N GLY A 21 -6.92 18.91 19.60
CA GLY A 21 -7.32 20.31 19.64
C GLY A 21 -6.69 21.15 18.52
N MET A 22 -5.48 20.81 18.06
CA MET A 22 -4.85 21.45 16.89
C MET A 22 -5.54 21.07 15.57
N CYS A 23 -5.99 19.82 15.42
CA CYS A 23 -6.80 19.41 14.28
C CYS A 23 -8.11 20.20 14.22
N GLU A 24 -8.86 20.25 15.33
CA GLU A 24 -10.17 20.92 15.40
C GLU A 24 -10.08 22.42 15.10
N LYS A 25 -8.99 23.08 15.50
CA LYS A 25 -8.74 24.49 15.19
C LYS A 25 -8.42 24.75 13.71
N ASN A 26 -8.02 23.72 12.96
CA ASN A 26 -7.70 23.82 11.54
C ASN A 26 -8.97 23.76 10.66
N VAL A 27 -9.89 24.70 10.88
CA VAL A 27 -11.20 24.78 10.19
C VAL A 27 -11.11 25.11 8.68
N LYS A 28 -9.90 25.35 8.15
CA LYS A 28 -9.68 25.70 6.73
C LYS A 28 -9.59 24.47 5.82
N ALA A 29 -9.46 23.29 6.40
CA ALA A 29 -9.34 22.02 5.70
C ALA A 29 -10.46 21.08 6.17
N GLU A 30 -10.92 20.22 5.27
CA GLU A 30 -11.80 19.11 5.63
C GLU A 30 -10.95 17.96 6.18
N LYS A 31 -11.32 17.42 7.35
CA LYS A 31 -10.54 16.36 8.05
C LYS A 31 -9.05 16.72 8.18
N PRO A 32 -8.75 17.85 8.85
CA PRO A 32 -7.40 18.41 8.93
C PRO A 32 -6.44 17.57 9.77
N PHE A 33 -5.15 17.67 9.48
CA PHE A 33 -4.10 17.32 10.43
C PHE A 33 -3.74 18.54 11.30
N PRO A 34 -3.00 18.34 12.42
CA PRO A 34 -2.57 19.43 13.28
C PRO A 34 -1.84 20.52 12.50
N TYR A 35 -2.23 21.78 12.72
CA TYR A 35 -1.57 22.96 12.16
C TYR A 35 -1.50 24.06 13.23
N PRO A 36 -0.36 24.76 13.42
CA PRO A 36 0.90 24.68 12.65
C PRO A 36 1.69 23.38 12.88
N TYR A 37 2.81 23.22 12.18
CA TYR A 37 3.73 22.09 12.37
C TYR A 37 4.13 21.92 13.85
N CYS A 38 4.18 20.66 14.30
CA CYS A 38 4.23 20.30 15.73
C CYS A 38 5.53 19.62 16.18
N GLY A 39 6.56 19.53 15.34
CA GLY A 39 7.84 18.90 15.69
C GLY A 39 7.93 17.40 15.39
N GLU A 40 9.15 16.87 15.33
CA GLU A 40 9.47 15.46 15.02
C GLU A 40 8.65 14.47 15.86
N GLU A 41 8.72 14.60 17.18
CA GLU A 41 8.09 13.67 18.13
C GLU A 41 6.56 13.57 17.92
N ASN A 42 5.91 14.71 17.67
CA ASN A 42 4.47 14.75 17.41
C ASN A 42 4.12 14.24 16.02
N VAL A 43 4.94 14.52 15.00
CA VAL A 43 4.77 13.96 13.65
C VAL A 43 4.87 12.45 13.68
N GLU A 44 5.85 11.89 14.39
CA GLU A 44 5.99 10.43 14.54
C GLU A 44 4.75 9.83 15.23
N ARG A 45 4.31 10.41 16.36
CA ARG A 45 3.09 9.95 17.05
C ARG A 45 1.85 9.98 16.15
N LEU A 46 1.66 11.07 15.40
CA LEU A 46 0.54 11.21 14.45
C LEU A 46 0.60 10.15 13.35
N ALA A 47 1.79 9.89 12.81
CA ALA A 47 1.99 8.89 11.78
C ALA A 47 1.63 7.48 12.28
N LYS A 48 2.13 7.08 13.45
CA LYS A 48 1.81 5.78 14.07
C LYS A 48 0.32 5.64 14.38
N ALA A 49 -0.30 6.68 14.93
CA ALA A 49 -1.73 6.71 15.21
C ALA A 49 -2.55 6.55 13.93
N LEU A 50 -2.18 7.26 12.85
CA LEU A 50 -2.85 7.16 11.56
C LEU A 50 -2.69 5.77 10.95
N VAL A 51 -1.46 5.26 10.86
CA VAL A 51 -1.18 3.92 10.32
C VAL A 51 -1.92 2.84 11.09
N GLY A 52 -1.93 2.90 12.42
CA GLY A 52 -2.65 1.93 13.26
C GLY A 52 -4.17 1.93 13.03
N VAL A 53 -4.77 3.08 12.70
CA VAL A 53 -6.18 3.15 12.30
C VAL A 53 -6.39 2.58 10.90
N LEU A 54 -5.51 2.95 9.95
CA LEU A 54 -5.62 2.53 8.56
C LEU A 54 -5.43 1.03 8.36
N GLU A 55 -4.48 0.41 9.06
CA GLU A 55 -4.24 -1.04 8.97
C GLU A 55 -5.40 -1.85 9.54
N LYS A 56 -6.11 -1.33 10.55
CA LYS A 56 -7.34 -1.97 11.08
C LYS A 56 -8.51 -1.83 10.11
N HIS A 57 -8.65 -0.66 9.49
CA HIS A 57 -9.76 -0.37 8.59
C HIS A 57 -9.57 -0.98 7.18
N SER A 58 -8.33 -1.05 6.71
CA SER A 58 -7.94 -1.57 5.40
C SER A 58 -6.77 -2.55 5.55
N PRO A 59 -7.03 -3.76 6.09
CA PRO A 59 -5.99 -4.75 6.30
C PRO A 59 -5.39 -5.26 4.99
N ASP A 60 -4.18 -5.79 5.10
CA ASP A 60 -3.48 -6.38 3.95
C ASP A 60 -4.23 -7.57 3.37
N ILE A 61 -4.15 -7.71 2.04
CA ILE A 61 -4.61 -8.91 1.35
C ILE A 61 -3.67 -10.04 1.74
N PRO A 62 -4.15 -11.17 2.30
CA PRO A 62 -3.29 -12.26 2.71
C PRO A 62 -2.42 -12.78 1.55
N GLY A 63 -1.11 -12.83 1.78
CA GLY A 63 -0.12 -13.24 0.79
C GLY A 63 0.34 -12.14 -0.17
N LEU A 64 -0.18 -10.91 -0.07
CA LEU A 64 0.36 -9.75 -0.80
C LEU A 64 1.68 -9.28 -0.19
N VAL A 65 1.75 -9.20 1.14
CA VAL A 65 2.98 -8.90 1.88
C VAL A 65 3.63 -10.23 2.30
N PRO A 66 4.82 -10.58 1.79
CA PRO A 66 5.58 -11.73 2.27
C PRO A 66 5.91 -11.59 3.75
N GLU A 67 5.82 -12.69 4.50
CA GLU A 67 6.06 -12.70 5.96
C GLU A 67 7.39 -12.05 6.35
N GLN A 68 8.45 -12.33 5.60
CA GLN A 68 9.79 -11.80 5.83
C GLN A 68 9.92 -10.28 5.69
N TYR A 69 8.95 -9.60 5.07
CA TYR A 69 8.95 -8.15 4.87
C TYR A 69 7.86 -7.44 5.67
N ARG A 70 7.13 -8.13 6.57
CA ARG A 70 6.02 -7.51 7.30
C ARG A 70 6.47 -6.35 8.18
N ASP A 71 7.51 -6.55 8.96
CA ASP A 71 8.04 -5.52 9.86
C ASP A 71 8.60 -4.34 9.04
N ASP A 72 9.34 -4.63 7.97
CA ASP A 72 9.85 -3.61 7.04
C ASP A 72 8.72 -2.77 6.41
N VAL A 73 7.64 -3.41 5.96
CA VAL A 73 6.49 -2.73 5.37
C VAL A 73 5.76 -1.88 6.41
N HIS A 74 5.57 -2.39 7.63
CA HIS A 74 4.92 -1.66 8.71
C HIS A 74 5.73 -0.42 9.12
N GLU A 75 7.03 -0.58 9.39
CA GLU A 75 7.92 0.55 9.71
C GLU A 75 7.95 1.58 8.57
N ALA A 76 7.98 1.12 7.31
CA ALA A 76 7.95 2.00 6.16
C ALA A 76 6.62 2.76 6.00
N ARG A 77 5.48 2.18 6.42
CA ARG A 77 4.19 2.90 6.47
C ARG A 77 4.27 4.06 7.44
N GLU A 78 4.79 3.83 8.64
CA GLU A 78 4.95 4.86 9.66
C GLU A 78 5.90 5.97 9.19
N LEU A 79 7.06 5.60 8.62
CA LEU A 79 8.04 6.58 8.13
C LEU A 79 7.52 7.38 6.93
N LEU A 80 6.85 6.74 5.98
CA LEU A 80 6.26 7.44 4.84
C LEU A 80 5.11 8.37 5.30
N ALA A 81 4.32 7.94 6.28
CA ALA A 81 3.29 8.78 6.87
C ALA A 81 3.88 10.00 7.58
N ALA A 82 4.91 9.80 8.39
CA ALA A 82 5.62 10.87 9.09
C ALA A 82 6.22 11.88 8.09
N ALA A 83 6.91 11.38 7.06
CA ALA A 83 7.48 12.21 6.00
C ALA A 83 6.41 13.04 5.28
N ALA A 84 5.27 12.42 4.94
CA ALA A 84 4.15 13.09 4.29
C ALA A 84 3.48 14.14 5.18
N LEU A 85 3.24 13.83 6.46
CA LEU A 85 2.68 14.77 7.45
C LEU A 85 3.60 15.99 7.66
N ALA A 86 4.90 15.76 7.81
CA ALA A 86 5.89 16.82 7.90
C ALA A 86 5.89 17.67 6.63
N LEU A 87 5.93 17.05 5.44
CA LEU A 87 5.93 17.76 4.17
C LEU A 87 4.69 18.65 4.01
N LEU A 88 3.50 18.12 4.28
CA LEU A 88 2.23 18.86 4.21
C LEU A 88 2.22 20.04 5.19
N SER A 89 2.65 19.82 6.44
CA SER A 89 2.64 20.86 7.47
C SER A 89 3.69 21.96 7.23
N LEU A 90 4.85 21.60 6.68
CA LEU A 90 5.98 22.49 6.47
C LEU A 90 5.90 23.26 5.15
N TYR A 91 5.39 22.66 4.07
CA TYR A 91 5.54 23.24 2.72
C TYR A 91 4.23 23.55 2.01
N PHE A 92 3.10 23.08 2.52
CA PHE A 92 1.79 23.29 1.90
C PHE A 92 0.93 24.28 2.68
N PRO A 93 0.02 25.01 2.00
CA PRO A 93 -0.96 25.85 2.68
C PRO A 93 -1.80 25.05 3.68
N GLN A 94 -2.23 25.71 4.77
CA GLN A 94 -3.05 25.12 5.83
C GLN A 94 -4.27 24.31 5.33
N ARG A 95 -4.94 24.77 4.26
CA ARG A 95 -6.09 24.09 3.64
C ARG A 95 -5.76 22.73 3.01
N ASP A 96 -4.49 22.51 2.67
CA ASP A 96 -3.98 21.30 2.03
C ASP A 96 -3.39 20.33 3.08
N ASN A 97 -3.34 20.71 4.37
CA ASN A 97 -2.90 19.84 5.45
C ASN A 97 -4.04 18.94 5.96
N CYS A 98 -4.43 17.95 5.15
CA CYS A 98 -5.61 17.12 5.40
C CYS A 98 -5.49 15.69 4.86
N MET A 99 -6.38 14.80 5.31
CA MET A 99 -6.40 13.38 4.91
C MET A 99 -6.47 13.17 3.39
N ARG A 100 -7.25 14.01 2.68
CA ARG A 100 -7.36 13.93 1.22
C ARG A 100 -6.02 14.21 0.53
N CYS A 101 -5.31 15.26 0.95
CA CYS A 101 -4.02 15.61 0.37
C CYS A 101 -2.93 14.59 0.73
N MET A 102 -3.00 13.98 1.91
CA MET A 102 -2.16 12.82 2.26
C MET A 102 -2.38 11.65 1.30
N ALA A 103 -3.64 11.29 1.01
CA ALA A 103 -3.95 10.24 0.05
C ALA A 103 -3.39 10.54 -1.34
N ILE A 104 -3.53 11.79 -1.80
CA ILE A 104 -2.95 12.24 -3.07
C ILE A 104 -1.43 12.11 -3.05
N LEU A 105 -0.76 12.62 -2.02
CA LEU A 105 0.69 12.58 -1.91
C LEU A 105 1.22 11.14 -1.91
N ILE A 106 0.62 10.26 -1.13
CA ILE A 106 1.00 8.85 -1.07
C ILE A 106 0.73 8.12 -2.39
N SER A 107 -0.36 8.44 -3.11
CA SER A 107 -0.63 7.82 -4.41
C SER A 107 0.44 8.11 -5.47
N LEU A 108 1.24 9.18 -5.29
CA LEU A 108 2.35 9.53 -6.18
C LEU A 108 3.56 8.61 -6.03
N PHE A 109 3.57 7.74 -5.02
CA PHE A 109 4.58 6.72 -4.84
C PHE A 109 4.27 5.49 -5.69
N ARG A 110 5.32 4.99 -6.35
CA ARG A 110 5.24 3.90 -7.31
C ARG A 110 6.54 3.12 -7.34
N HIS A 111 6.43 1.80 -7.40
CA HIS A 111 7.56 0.93 -7.65
C HIS A 111 8.05 1.09 -9.10
N GLY A 112 9.36 1.21 -9.25
CA GLY A 112 10.01 1.30 -10.55
C GLY A 112 10.65 -0.03 -10.94
N SER A 113 10.46 -0.45 -12.19
CA SER A 113 11.14 -1.61 -12.76
C SER A 113 12.63 -1.38 -13.06
N ASN A 114 13.15 -0.17 -12.81
CA ASN A 114 14.53 0.23 -13.04
C ASN A 114 15.06 0.97 -11.80
N PRO A 115 16.30 0.68 -11.34
CA PRO A 115 16.93 1.38 -10.20
C PRO A 115 17.00 2.91 -10.31
N ARG A 116 16.94 3.46 -11.53
CA ARG A 116 16.95 4.91 -11.77
C ARG A 116 15.55 5.54 -11.78
N PHE A 117 14.50 4.74 -11.71
CA PHE A 117 13.13 5.24 -11.69
C PHE A 117 12.89 6.02 -10.41
N LYS A 118 12.28 7.20 -10.54
CA LYS A 118 11.84 8.02 -9.41
C LYS A 118 10.37 8.35 -9.63
N SER A 119 9.56 7.97 -8.65
CA SER A 119 8.14 8.32 -8.64
C SER A 119 7.97 9.81 -8.37
N SER A 120 6.79 10.35 -8.71
CA SER A 120 6.47 11.76 -8.41
C SER A 120 6.56 12.05 -6.92
N GLY A 121 6.21 11.08 -6.06
CA GLY A 121 6.36 11.17 -4.60
C GLY A 121 7.82 11.37 -4.21
N VAL A 122 8.73 10.50 -4.68
CA VAL A 122 10.18 10.62 -4.45
C VAL A 122 10.71 11.99 -4.92
N LEU A 123 10.27 12.45 -6.09
CA LEU A 123 10.70 13.74 -6.65
C LEU A 123 10.20 14.95 -5.84
N MET A 124 9.12 14.83 -5.05
CA MET A 124 8.70 15.89 -4.13
C MET A 124 9.67 16.03 -2.96
N PHE A 125 10.09 14.92 -2.36
CA PHE A 125 11.08 14.96 -1.27
C PHE A 125 12.47 15.37 -1.77
N GLU A 126 12.88 14.92 -2.97
CA GLU A 126 14.14 15.38 -3.57
C GLU A 126 14.15 16.89 -3.85
N GLN A 127 12.99 17.52 -4.08
CA GLN A 127 12.91 18.98 -4.23
C GLN A 127 13.26 19.71 -2.93
N VAL A 128 12.95 19.10 -1.79
CA VAL A 128 13.31 19.62 -0.46
C VAL A 128 14.79 19.35 -0.19
N SER A 129 15.26 18.12 -0.40
CA SER A 129 16.64 17.75 -0.04
C SER A 129 17.71 18.24 -1.01
N THR A 130 17.36 18.55 -2.27
CA THR A 130 18.34 19.03 -3.26
C THR A 130 18.17 20.50 -3.63
N GLY A 131 17.10 21.14 -3.15
CA GLY A 131 16.75 22.51 -3.56
C GLY A 131 16.28 22.64 -5.01
N MET A 132 16.15 21.53 -5.75
CA MET A 132 15.95 21.52 -7.19
C MET A 132 14.76 20.64 -7.61
N LYS A 133 13.94 21.16 -8.51
CA LYS A 133 12.82 20.48 -9.17
C LYS A 133 13.20 20.00 -10.56
N TYR A 134 12.88 18.76 -10.90
CA TYR A 134 12.96 18.29 -12.29
C TYR A 134 11.84 18.90 -13.14
N SER A 135 12.20 19.45 -14.30
CA SER A 135 11.28 20.00 -15.30
C SER A 135 11.52 19.31 -16.63
N SER A 136 10.54 18.52 -17.07
CA SER A 136 10.53 17.90 -18.40
C SER A 136 10.47 18.96 -19.51
N GLU A 137 9.64 20.00 -19.33
CA GLU A 137 9.51 21.11 -20.28
C GLU A 137 10.82 21.84 -20.55
N LYS A 138 11.63 22.04 -19.50
CA LYS A 138 12.93 22.72 -19.60
C LYS A 138 14.10 21.76 -19.82
N GLY A 139 13.83 20.45 -19.90
CA GLY A 139 14.85 19.42 -20.10
C GLY A 139 15.92 19.38 -19.01
N GLY A 140 15.59 19.66 -17.75
CA GLY A 140 16.59 19.75 -16.69
C GLY A 140 16.06 20.06 -15.29
N ARG A 141 16.97 20.35 -14.35
CA ARG A 141 16.64 20.77 -12.98
C ARG A 141 16.51 22.28 -12.91
N ILE A 142 15.46 22.77 -12.25
CA ILE A 142 15.23 24.18 -11.94
C ILE A 142 15.15 24.40 -10.42
N PRO A 143 15.41 25.60 -9.91
CA PRO A 143 15.23 25.90 -8.49
C PRO A 143 13.83 25.53 -7.98
N SER A 144 13.78 24.84 -6.84
CA SER A 144 12.55 24.52 -6.14
C SER A 144 11.82 25.80 -5.73
N ARG A 145 10.48 25.75 -5.75
CA ARG A 145 9.63 26.85 -5.29
C ARG A 145 9.06 26.61 -3.89
N PHE A 146 9.41 25.50 -3.26
CA PHE A 146 9.00 25.26 -1.89
C PHE A 146 9.56 26.32 -0.96
N VAL A 147 8.74 26.71 0.01
CA VAL A 147 9.06 27.65 1.08
C VAL A 147 8.59 27.00 2.36
N ARG A 148 9.49 26.83 3.32
CA ARG A 148 9.15 26.22 4.60
C ARG A 148 8.38 27.20 5.47
N SER A 149 7.25 26.78 6.04
CA SER A 149 6.27 27.63 6.71
C SER A 149 6.76 28.21 8.03
N ILE A 150 7.66 27.50 8.72
CA ILE A 150 8.14 27.88 10.07
C ILE A 150 9.19 29.00 10.05
N ASP A 151 10.03 29.06 9.00
CA ASP A 151 11.16 30.01 8.92
C ASP A 151 11.29 30.70 7.56
N TYR A 152 10.34 30.48 6.66
CA TYR A 152 10.28 31.04 5.31
C TYR A 152 11.50 30.76 4.44
N LYS A 153 12.31 29.76 4.79
CA LYS A 153 13.48 29.38 3.99
C LYS A 153 13.08 28.57 2.78
N ARG A 154 13.80 28.80 1.68
CA ARG A 154 13.66 28.03 0.45
C ARG A 154 14.77 27.00 0.35
N PRO A 155 14.46 25.73 0.05
CA PRO A 155 15.48 24.73 -0.25
C PRO A 155 16.48 25.18 -1.33
N SER A 156 16.03 25.94 -2.34
CA SER A 156 16.88 26.44 -3.43
C SER A 156 17.91 27.48 -3.00
N ASP A 157 17.69 28.16 -1.88
CA ASP A 157 18.56 29.23 -1.40
C ASP A 157 19.46 28.76 -0.26
N HIS A 158 19.19 27.56 0.27
CA HIS A 158 19.97 26.95 1.33
C HIS A 158 21.16 26.22 0.72
N VAL A 159 22.34 26.85 0.79
CA VAL A 159 23.59 26.34 0.22
C VAL A 159 24.52 25.92 1.35
N HIS A 160 24.99 24.68 1.30
CA HIS A 160 25.94 24.12 2.25
C HIS A 160 27.38 24.50 1.88
N ARG A 161 28.32 24.28 2.83
CA ARG A 161 29.74 24.60 2.62
C ARG A 161 30.38 23.87 1.44
N ASP A 162 29.88 22.70 1.09
CA ASP A 162 30.34 21.89 -0.04
C ASP A 162 29.72 22.33 -1.39
N GLY A 163 28.87 23.35 -1.40
CA GLY A 163 28.18 23.87 -2.57
C GLY A 163 26.90 23.12 -2.94
N SER A 164 26.53 22.07 -2.19
CA SER A 164 25.23 21.41 -2.35
C SER A 164 24.09 22.33 -1.86
N HIS A 165 22.88 22.07 -2.35
CA HIS A 165 21.67 22.84 -2.05
C HIS A 165 20.58 21.93 -1.46
N GLY A 166 19.57 22.53 -0.83
CA GLY A 166 18.45 21.82 -0.21
C GLY A 166 18.62 21.64 1.29
N PHE A 167 17.70 20.97 1.97
CA PHE A 167 17.83 20.70 3.41
C PHE A 167 18.34 19.28 3.67
N THR A 168 19.14 19.11 4.71
CA THR A 168 19.55 17.77 5.17
C THR A 168 18.55 17.16 6.16
N ALA A 169 18.70 15.87 6.45
CA ALA A 169 17.92 15.19 7.48
C ALA A 169 18.06 15.80 8.89
N ASP A 170 19.17 16.48 9.19
CA ASP A 170 19.36 17.16 10.48
C ASP A 170 18.65 18.53 10.53
N GLU A 171 18.22 19.04 9.38
CA GLU A 171 17.64 20.38 9.23
C GLU A 171 16.13 20.36 8.96
N ASP A 172 15.60 19.24 8.46
CA ASP A 172 14.20 19.12 8.04
C ASP A 172 13.62 17.72 8.25
N ASP A 173 12.60 17.63 9.09
CA ASP A 173 11.92 16.38 9.43
C ASP A 173 11.35 15.63 8.23
N ALA A 174 10.83 16.34 7.22
CA ALA A 174 10.28 15.68 6.04
C ALA A 174 11.38 14.94 5.29
N VAL A 175 12.58 15.53 5.22
CA VAL A 175 13.78 14.88 4.66
C VAL A 175 14.23 13.74 5.56
N MET A 176 14.31 13.96 6.87
CA MET A 176 14.75 12.97 7.83
C MET A 176 13.93 11.68 7.79
N PHE A 177 12.61 11.77 7.94
CA PHE A 177 11.72 10.61 7.88
C PHE A 177 11.78 9.93 6.51
N PHE A 178 11.87 10.72 5.44
CA PHE A 178 11.94 10.16 4.09
C PHE A 178 13.25 9.41 3.83
N GLU A 179 14.39 9.88 4.34
CA GLU A 179 15.66 9.16 4.23
C GLU A 179 15.62 7.84 4.98
N ARG A 180 15.05 7.81 6.20
CA ARG A 180 14.81 6.58 6.95
C ARG A 180 13.92 5.60 6.17
N TYR A 181 12.83 6.09 5.58
CA TYR A 181 11.97 5.30 4.68
C TYR A 181 12.77 4.71 3.50
N ARG A 182 13.63 5.51 2.86
CA ARG A 182 14.44 5.09 1.72
C ARG A 182 15.45 4.00 2.07
N VAL A 183 16.00 3.99 3.29
CA VAL A 183 16.90 2.92 3.75
C VAL A 183 16.18 1.57 3.74
N ILE A 184 14.95 1.51 4.27
CA ILE A 184 14.15 0.28 4.26
C ILE A 184 13.77 -0.11 2.83
N GLN A 185 13.29 0.87 2.04
CA GLN A 185 12.93 0.64 0.65
C GLN A 185 14.10 0.03 -0.15
N GLN A 186 15.30 0.60 -0.01
CA GLN A 186 16.49 0.12 -0.72
C GLN A 186 16.88 -1.29 -0.26
N ARG A 187 16.89 -1.54 1.05
CA ARG A 187 17.17 -2.88 1.62
C ARG A 187 16.25 -3.95 1.04
N VAL A 188 14.94 -3.68 1.00
CA VAL A 188 13.95 -4.62 0.46
C VAL A 188 14.13 -4.80 -1.05
N PHE A 189 14.41 -3.71 -1.78
CA PHE A 189 14.66 -3.77 -3.22
C PHE A 189 15.90 -4.59 -3.57
N ASP A 190 16.99 -4.44 -2.81
CA ASP A 190 18.23 -5.21 -3.02
C ASP A 190 18.03 -6.71 -2.75
N ALA A 191 17.16 -7.05 -1.79
CA ALA A 191 16.77 -8.43 -1.52
C ALA A 191 15.79 -9.00 -2.55
N SER A 192 14.84 -8.20 -3.05
CA SER A 192 13.84 -8.62 -4.02
C SER A 192 13.36 -7.46 -4.89
N SER A 193 14.06 -7.23 -6.00
CA SER A 193 13.75 -6.15 -6.95
C SER A 193 12.40 -6.29 -7.68
N ARG A 194 11.79 -7.48 -7.63
CA ARG A 194 10.45 -7.74 -8.21
C ARG A 194 9.32 -7.57 -7.22
N PHE A 195 9.61 -7.48 -5.92
CA PHE A 195 8.58 -7.26 -4.91
C PHE A 195 8.12 -5.80 -4.98
N ASN A 196 6.82 -5.60 -5.19
CA ASN A 196 6.22 -4.29 -5.24
C ASN A 196 6.02 -3.73 -3.82
N PHE A 197 7.13 -3.33 -3.21
CA PHE A 197 7.18 -2.78 -1.86
C PHE A 197 6.27 -1.54 -1.72
N GLU A 198 6.29 -0.65 -2.71
CA GLU A 198 5.50 0.59 -2.71
C GLU A 198 4.00 0.32 -2.66
N LEU A 199 3.50 -0.67 -3.41
CA LEU A 199 2.11 -1.09 -3.34
C LEU A 199 1.73 -1.50 -1.91
N CYS A 200 2.58 -2.29 -1.26
CA CYS A 200 2.33 -2.79 0.10
C CYS A 200 2.35 -1.65 1.13
N VAL A 201 3.30 -0.72 1.03
CA VAL A 201 3.38 0.44 1.92
C VAL A 201 2.14 1.32 1.75
N LYS A 202 1.71 1.64 0.52
CA LYS A 202 0.58 2.56 0.32
C LYS A 202 -0.80 1.94 0.50
N ARG A 203 -0.92 0.61 0.51
CA ARG A 203 -2.20 -0.12 0.54
C ARG A 203 -3.20 0.39 1.60
N PRO A 204 -2.84 0.60 2.88
CA PRO A 204 -3.82 1.04 3.88
C PRO A 204 -4.33 2.46 3.63
N PHE A 205 -3.51 3.33 3.03
CA PHE A 205 -3.83 4.73 2.78
C PHE A 205 -4.88 4.93 1.67
N GLU A 206 -5.22 3.89 0.92
CA GLU A 206 -6.36 3.97 -0.02
C GLU A 206 -7.67 4.33 0.69
N ALA A 207 -7.78 3.99 1.98
CA ALA A 207 -8.97 4.24 2.78
C ALA A 207 -9.19 5.74 3.02
N LEU A 208 -8.16 6.56 2.83
CA LEU A 208 -8.23 8.02 2.87
C LEU A 208 -8.73 8.63 1.56
N SER A 209 -8.80 7.85 0.48
CA SER A 209 -9.20 8.34 -0.85
C SER A 209 -10.67 8.04 -1.13
N ASP A 210 -11.44 9.09 -1.42
CA ASP A 210 -12.81 8.96 -1.93
C ASP A 210 -12.84 8.32 -3.33
N ASN A 211 -11.71 8.34 -4.05
CA ASN A 211 -11.57 7.76 -5.37
C ASN A 211 -10.46 6.72 -5.42
N ARG A 212 -10.76 5.53 -4.90
CA ARG A 212 -9.85 4.37 -4.92
C ARG A 212 -9.41 3.97 -6.34
N GLN A 213 -10.18 4.31 -7.38
CA GLN A 213 -9.83 3.96 -8.76
C GLN A 213 -8.60 4.72 -9.27
N ASN A 214 -8.34 5.91 -8.73
CA ASN A 214 -7.20 6.75 -9.12
C ASN A 214 -6.00 6.63 -8.17
N PHE A 215 -6.11 5.86 -7.08
CA PHE A 215 -5.06 5.73 -6.07
C PHE A 215 -3.90 4.84 -6.54
N TYR A 216 -4.21 3.83 -7.35
CA TYR A 216 -3.22 2.90 -7.91
C TYR A 216 -2.97 3.15 -9.39
N TYR A 217 -1.73 2.93 -9.80
CA TYR A 217 -1.41 2.76 -11.21
C TYR A 217 -1.97 1.43 -11.73
N ARG A 218 -2.06 1.30 -13.06
CA ARG A 218 -2.67 0.13 -13.71
C ARG A 218 -2.05 -1.19 -13.25
N GLU A 219 -0.72 -1.26 -13.17
CA GLU A 219 0.00 -2.49 -12.81
C GLU A 219 -0.24 -2.89 -11.35
N GLU A 220 -0.24 -1.91 -10.45
CA GLU A 220 -0.55 -2.11 -9.03
C GLU A 220 -1.98 -2.62 -8.83
N LYS A 221 -2.94 -2.08 -9.61
CA LYS A 221 -4.32 -2.56 -9.59
C LYS A 221 -4.43 -4.02 -10.02
N MET A 222 -3.72 -4.40 -11.09
CA MET A 222 -3.69 -5.80 -11.55
C MET A 222 -3.11 -6.72 -10.48
N GLU A 223 -2.08 -6.28 -9.76
CA GLU A 223 -1.45 -7.05 -8.68
C GLU A 223 -2.41 -7.22 -7.49
N THR A 224 -3.14 -6.18 -7.08
CA THR A 224 -4.17 -6.28 -6.05
C THR A 224 -5.33 -7.18 -6.45
N ASP A 225 -5.79 -7.09 -7.70
CA ASP A 225 -6.87 -7.91 -8.24
C ASP A 225 -6.46 -9.38 -8.27
N LEU A 226 -5.23 -9.67 -8.69
CA LEU A 226 -4.67 -11.02 -8.71
C LEU A 226 -4.55 -11.57 -7.28
N ALA A 227 -3.95 -10.83 -6.35
CA ALA A 227 -3.82 -11.26 -4.95
C ALA A 227 -5.19 -11.58 -4.33
N THR A 228 -6.21 -10.74 -4.61
CA THR A 228 -7.59 -10.97 -4.15
C THR A 228 -8.19 -12.25 -4.74
N LYS A 229 -8.00 -12.50 -6.05
CA LYS A 229 -8.46 -13.74 -6.71
C LYS A 229 -7.78 -14.98 -6.11
N VAL A 230 -6.47 -14.94 -5.92
CA VAL A 230 -5.69 -16.03 -5.32
C VAL A 230 -6.17 -16.32 -3.90
N GLN A 231 -6.44 -15.28 -3.11
CA GLN A 231 -6.95 -15.48 -1.75
C GLN A 231 -8.34 -16.14 -1.76
N ARG A 232 -9.26 -15.70 -2.62
CA ARG A 232 -10.58 -16.35 -2.79
C ARG A 232 -10.47 -17.80 -3.22
N LEU A 233 -9.50 -18.15 -4.07
CA LEU A 233 -9.22 -19.53 -4.44
C LEU A 233 -8.78 -20.36 -3.24
N ARG A 234 -7.85 -19.82 -2.44
CA ARG A 234 -7.37 -20.48 -1.23
C ARG A 234 -8.48 -20.70 -0.20
N ASP A 235 -9.35 -19.71 0.01
CA ASP A 235 -10.47 -19.82 0.94
C ASP A 235 -11.46 -20.90 0.48
N ARG A 236 -11.80 -20.92 -0.82
CA ARG A 236 -12.64 -21.98 -1.41
C ARG A 236 -12.02 -23.36 -1.28
N TYR A 237 -10.73 -23.50 -1.58
CA TYR A 237 -10.01 -24.76 -1.43
C TYR A 237 -10.03 -25.25 0.02
N THR A 238 -9.74 -24.37 0.97
CA THR A 238 -9.75 -24.68 2.41
C THR A 238 -11.13 -25.13 2.88
N LEU A 239 -12.19 -24.43 2.44
CA LEU A 239 -13.57 -24.80 2.75
C LEU A 239 -13.95 -26.16 2.16
N ASN A 240 -13.63 -26.39 0.88
CA ASN A 240 -13.93 -27.65 0.21
C ASN A 240 -13.17 -28.82 0.85
N TYR A 241 -11.90 -28.61 1.23
CA TYR A 241 -11.08 -29.59 1.94
C TYR A 241 -11.70 -29.93 3.30
N ALA A 242 -12.10 -28.92 4.08
CA ALA A 242 -12.77 -29.14 5.38
C ALA A 242 -14.11 -29.87 5.25
N GLN A 243 -14.81 -29.69 4.12
CA GLN A 243 -16.04 -30.42 3.79
C GLN A 243 -15.80 -31.83 3.22
N ALA A 244 -14.56 -32.32 3.25
CA ALA A 244 -14.16 -33.61 2.69
C ALA A 244 -14.57 -33.80 1.23
N LYS A 245 -14.64 -32.71 0.45
CA LYS A 245 -14.86 -32.81 -1.00
C LYS A 245 -13.65 -33.51 -1.62
N GLY A 246 -13.93 -34.45 -2.52
CA GLY A 246 -13.03 -35.52 -2.95
C GLY A 246 -11.84 -35.10 -3.80
N TYR A 247 -10.96 -34.25 -3.25
CA TYR A 247 -9.62 -34.03 -3.78
C TYR A 247 -8.77 -35.27 -3.52
N ASP A 248 -8.27 -35.89 -4.57
CA ASP A 248 -7.25 -36.92 -4.42
C ASP A 248 -5.88 -36.30 -4.04
N LEU A 249 -4.87 -37.13 -3.80
CA LEU A 249 -3.54 -36.64 -3.41
C LEU A 249 -2.89 -35.78 -4.51
N LEU A 250 -3.10 -36.12 -5.79
CA LEU A 250 -2.52 -35.40 -6.91
C LEU A 250 -3.18 -34.03 -7.07
N ASP A 251 -4.51 -33.95 -6.94
CA ASP A 251 -5.27 -32.70 -6.94
C ASP A 251 -4.74 -31.74 -5.86
N LYS A 252 -4.53 -32.26 -4.63
CA LYS A 252 -4.02 -31.45 -3.51
C LYS A 252 -2.65 -30.86 -3.83
N LEU A 253 -1.71 -31.70 -4.27
CA LEU A 253 -0.35 -31.26 -4.60
C LEU A 253 -0.33 -30.26 -5.76
N MET A 254 -1.16 -30.46 -6.79
CA MET A 254 -1.28 -29.54 -7.92
C MET A 254 -1.87 -28.19 -7.50
N ILE A 255 -2.94 -28.19 -6.71
CA ILE A 255 -3.58 -26.96 -6.23
C ILE A 255 -2.60 -26.17 -5.35
N GLU A 256 -1.92 -26.82 -4.41
CA GLU A 256 -0.92 -26.19 -3.56
C GLU A 256 0.24 -25.59 -4.36
N SER A 257 0.73 -26.32 -5.36
CA SER A 257 1.80 -25.85 -6.25
C SER A 257 1.35 -24.63 -7.06
N LEU A 258 0.15 -24.65 -7.65
CA LEU A 258 -0.39 -23.52 -8.41
C LEU A 258 -0.59 -22.30 -7.51
N LEU A 259 -1.13 -22.46 -6.31
CA LEU A 259 -1.27 -21.37 -5.34
C LEU A 259 0.08 -20.78 -4.91
N ALA A 260 1.13 -21.61 -4.82
CA ALA A 260 2.49 -21.14 -4.56
C ALA A 260 3.06 -20.34 -5.75
N TYR A 261 2.94 -20.85 -6.98
CA TYR A 261 3.39 -20.12 -8.19
C TYR A 261 2.64 -18.81 -8.42
N LEU A 262 1.36 -18.74 -8.06
CA LEU A 262 0.56 -17.52 -8.15
C LEU A 262 1.05 -16.41 -7.20
N ARG A 263 1.78 -16.78 -6.15
CA ARG A 263 2.41 -15.86 -5.19
C ARG A 263 3.85 -15.54 -5.52
N ASP A 264 4.44 -16.28 -6.46
CA ASP A 264 5.84 -16.11 -6.83
C ASP A 264 6.02 -14.88 -7.74
N GLY A 265 6.59 -13.82 -7.16
CA GLY A 265 7.03 -12.58 -7.79
C GLY A 265 7.87 -12.76 -9.06
N THR A 266 8.50 -13.92 -9.25
CA THR A 266 9.35 -14.23 -10.40
C THR A 266 8.58 -14.71 -11.64
N VAL A 267 7.34 -15.15 -11.48
CA VAL A 267 6.48 -15.59 -12.59
C VAL A 267 5.87 -14.37 -13.29
N SER A 268 5.80 -14.35 -14.61
CA SER A 268 5.19 -13.23 -15.36
C SER A 268 3.68 -13.11 -15.06
N THR A 269 3.13 -11.90 -15.15
CA THR A 269 1.68 -11.67 -14.95
C THR A 269 0.82 -12.52 -15.88
N VAL A 270 1.22 -12.66 -17.15
CA VAL A 270 0.53 -13.50 -18.15
C VAL A 270 0.52 -14.99 -17.75
N ALA A 271 1.65 -15.50 -17.24
CA ALA A 271 1.72 -16.88 -16.78
C ALA A 271 0.86 -17.10 -15.52
N ARG A 272 0.86 -16.13 -14.59
CA ARG A 272 -0.01 -16.18 -13.40
C ARG A 272 -1.49 -16.16 -13.77
N GLU A 273 -1.92 -15.39 -14.75
CA GLU A 273 -3.32 -15.42 -15.22
C GLU A 273 -3.74 -16.81 -15.73
N SER A 274 -2.87 -17.51 -16.46
CA SER A 274 -3.12 -18.90 -16.88
C SER A 274 -3.22 -19.85 -15.67
N TYR A 275 -2.37 -19.67 -14.66
CA TYR A 275 -2.39 -20.49 -13.44
C TYR A 275 -3.64 -20.24 -12.59
N VAL A 276 -4.20 -19.03 -12.57
CA VAL A 276 -5.49 -18.74 -11.90
C VAL A 276 -6.59 -19.62 -12.51
N ALA A 277 -6.71 -19.62 -13.84
CA ALA A 277 -7.74 -20.40 -14.53
C ALA A 277 -7.54 -21.92 -14.38
N GLN A 278 -6.30 -22.38 -14.20
CA GLN A 278 -6.01 -23.79 -13.90
C GLN A 278 -6.40 -24.13 -12.45
N ALA A 279 -6.05 -23.30 -11.48
CA ALA A 279 -6.42 -23.48 -10.08
C ALA A 279 -7.94 -23.45 -9.89
N GLU A 280 -8.64 -22.54 -10.56
CA GLU A 280 -10.12 -22.48 -10.58
C GLU A 280 -10.72 -23.81 -11.03
N ARG A 281 -10.28 -24.34 -12.18
CA ARG A 281 -10.80 -25.60 -12.73
C ARG A 281 -10.56 -26.80 -11.81
N LEU A 282 -9.40 -26.87 -11.15
CA LEU A 282 -9.10 -27.97 -10.22
C LEU A 282 -9.92 -27.87 -8.94
N ILE A 283 -10.01 -26.67 -8.36
CA ILE A 283 -10.76 -26.43 -7.12
C ILE A 283 -12.25 -26.69 -7.34
N ASP A 284 -12.81 -26.24 -8.47
CA ASP A 284 -14.23 -26.35 -8.76
C ASP A 284 -14.59 -27.71 -9.40
N GLY A 285 -13.72 -28.30 -10.22
CA GLY A 285 -13.92 -29.59 -10.87
C GLY A 285 -13.91 -30.80 -9.92
N ALA A 286 -13.21 -30.69 -8.79
CA ALA A 286 -13.24 -31.70 -7.73
C ALA A 286 -14.54 -31.66 -6.90
N VAL A 287 -15.36 -30.61 -7.02
CA VAL A 287 -16.73 -30.58 -6.50
C VAL A 287 -17.61 -31.41 -7.44
N LYS A 288 -17.36 -32.71 -7.52
CA LYS A 288 -18.39 -33.64 -8.01
C LYS A 288 -19.52 -33.58 -6.99
N LEU A 289 -20.63 -32.91 -7.35
CA LEU A 289 -21.90 -33.05 -6.66
C LEU A 289 -22.12 -34.54 -6.37
N PRO A 290 -22.60 -34.93 -5.17
CA PRO A 290 -22.94 -36.32 -4.94
C PRO A 290 -23.98 -36.68 -6.00
N CYS A 291 -23.61 -37.58 -6.93
CA CYS A 291 -24.56 -38.23 -7.79
C CYS A 291 -25.67 -38.74 -6.86
N ALA A 292 -26.88 -38.21 -7.03
CA ALA A 292 -28.05 -38.84 -6.46
C ALA A 292 -27.98 -40.31 -6.91
N THR A 293 -27.74 -41.21 -5.96
CA THR A 293 -27.97 -42.62 -6.14
C THR A 293 -29.46 -42.76 -6.41
N SER A 294 -29.85 -42.76 -7.69
CA SER A 294 -31.15 -43.31 -8.07
C SER A 294 -31.08 -44.84 -7.93
N PRO A 295 -32.15 -45.48 -7.45
CA PRO A 295 -32.10 -46.86 -7.00
C PRO A 295 -31.98 -47.82 -8.19
N LYS A 296 -31.35 -48.97 -7.93
CA LYS A 296 -31.46 -50.14 -8.81
C LYS A 296 -32.92 -50.54 -8.93
N GLU A 297 -33.43 -50.64 -10.16
CA GLU A 297 -34.49 -51.59 -10.52
C GLU A 297 -34.47 -51.77 -12.05
N GLY A 298 -33.42 -52.46 -12.51
CA GLY A 298 -33.48 -53.22 -13.74
C GLY A 298 -33.80 -54.66 -13.36
N GLU A 299 -35.08 -55.02 -13.28
CA GLU A 299 -35.51 -56.41 -13.28
C GLU A 299 -35.19 -57.01 -14.65
N GLY A 300 -34.00 -57.59 -14.74
CA GLY A 300 -33.59 -58.49 -15.81
C GLY A 300 -34.24 -59.86 -15.61
N ILE A 301 -35.31 -60.07 -16.37
CA ILE A 301 -35.77 -61.31 -17.03
C ILE A 301 -34.84 -62.53 -16.84
N ASP A 302 -35.41 -63.60 -16.28
CA ASP A 302 -35.00 -65.02 -16.37
C ASP A 302 -36.33 -65.81 -16.20
N ARG A 303 -36.82 -66.78 -16.98
CA ARG A 303 -36.33 -67.68 -18.05
C ARG A 303 -37.52 -68.31 -18.81
N ILE A 304 -37.27 -68.65 -20.08
CA ILE A 304 -37.60 -69.89 -20.83
C ILE A 304 -39.02 -70.50 -20.67
N SER A 305 -39.76 -70.52 -21.80
CA SER A 305 -40.36 -71.72 -22.42
C SER A 305 -40.40 -71.52 -23.93
#